data_AF-A0A926TF11-F1
#
_entry.id   AF-A0A926TF11-F1
#
_cell.length_a   1.000
_cell.length_b   1.000
_cell.length_c   1.000
_cell.angle_alpha   90.00
_cell.angle_beta   90.00
_cell.angle_gamma   90.00
#
_symmetry.space_group_name_H-M   'P 1'
#
loop_
_entity.id
_entity.type
_entity.pdbx_description
1 polymer ?
#
loop_
_entity_poly.entity_id
_entity_poly.type
_entity_poly.pdbx_seq_one_letter_code
_entity_poly.pdbx_strand_id
1 'polypeptide(L)'
;FMGTLAYSSPEQMEGRELDARSDIYSLGIMMFEMLTGKMPLQAETHSFGSWYKAHHYQSPRSFISANPAVRLPKALENLVMGCLEKSPNHRPQSITEVLKALEPLAQRYSGNQEISQRLSEVLSKGLPPVEAKAVAVDAVTEARRVARWPKSKPIAEIVFPQPLETSQGAIATLWVMLPQKEIEHLQVNKLYNRIYKNFLCSMSPHPMVLWITAFYNPLHSQEKGPRWLRCYLDLKSAHGQEMVRLLGDKKEYHVLLFALENPDRCAHIMSIPIQSFQCSQLQEWAITSQPRASLGQPSLSKTLLQAELEKLKPKVLAAMETSPTNFL
;
A
#
# COMPACT_ATOMS: atom_id res chain seq x y z
N PHE A 1 7.18 3.65 -3.43
CA PHE A 1 7.78 2.34 -3.12
C PHE A 1 6.67 1.31 -2.94
N MET A 2 6.69 0.25 -3.73
CA MET A 2 5.87 -0.95 -3.51
C MET A 2 6.86 -2.06 -3.17
N GLY A 3 6.78 -2.59 -1.96
CA GLY A 3 7.71 -3.59 -1.44
C GLY A 3 7.69 -3.62 0.08
N THR A 4 8.19 -4.71 0.67
CA THR A 4 8.45 -4.79 2.10
C THR A 4 9.82 -4.18 2.36
N LEU A 5 9.87 -3.07 3.13
CA LEU A 5 11.09 -2.27 3.34
C LEU A 5 12.31 -3.11 3.70
N ALA A 6 12.11 -4.15 4.51
CA ALA A 6 13.16 -5.01 5.01
C ALA A 6 13.89 -5.87 3.96
N TYR A 7 13.29 -6.05 2.76
CA TYR A 7 13.85 -6.88 1.69
C TYR A 7 14.31 -6.07 0.48
N SER A 8 14.20 -4.74 0.53
CA SER A 8 14.41 -3.94 -0.67
C SER A 8 15.86 -3.57 -0.90
N SER A 9 16.26 -3.49 -2.16
CA SER A 9 17.62 -3.10 -2.53
C SER A 9 17.86 -1.60 -2.30
N PRO A 10 19.13 -1.19 -2.07
CA PRO A 10 19.49 0.22 -1.92
C PRO A 10 18.95 1.10 -3.06
N GLU A 11 19.15 0.68 -4.31
CA GLU A 11 18.71 1.43 -5.49
C GLU A 11 17.17 1.51 -5.63
N GLN A 12 16.44 0.50 -5.13
CA GLN A 12 14.97 0.54 -5.03
C GLN A 12 14.48 1.53 -3.97
N MET A 13 15.24 1.69 -2.89
CA MET A 13 14.95 2.72 -1.89
C MET A 13 15.28 4.13 -2.41
N GLU A 14 16.26 4.27 -3.30
CA GLU A 14 16.61 5.54 -3.96
C GLU A 14 15.66 5.89 -5.13
N GLY A 15 14.78 4.98 -5.54
CA GLY A 15 13.86 5.18 -6.66
C GLY A 15 14.55 5.22 -8.03
N ARG A 16 15.73 4.59 -8.16
CA ARG A 16 16.45 4.47 -9.43
C ARG A 16 15.81 3.42 -10.32
N GLU A 17 16.20 3.39 -11.60
CA GLU A 17 15.83 2.29 -12.50
C GLU A 17 16.33 0.97 -11.93
N LEU A 18 15.44 -0.03 -11.93
CA LEU A 18 15.71 -1.35 -11.39
C LEU A 18 16.01 -2.31 -12.54
N ASP A 19 16.98 -3.18 -12.29
CA ASP A 19 17.24 -4.33 -13.13
C ASP A 19 17.23 -5.61 -12.30
N ALA A 20 17.56 -6.75 -12.92
CA ALA A 20 17.55 -8.06 -12.27
C ALA A 20 18.40 -8.13 -10.98
N ARG A 21 19.37 -7.22 -10.80
CA ARG A 21 20.27 -7.21 -9.63
C ARG A 21 19.57 -6.68 -8.37
N SER A 22 18.46 -5.94 -8.51
CA SER A 22 17.59 -5.57 -7.40
C SER A 22 16.85 -6.77 -6.83
N ASP A 23 16.38 -7.67 -7.70
CA ASP A 23 15.77 -8.94 -7.28
C ASP A 23 16.80 -9.88 -6.63
N ILE A 24 18.03 -9.92 -7.14
CA ILE A 24 19.14 -10.71 -6.56
C ILE A 24 19.44 -10.25 -5.12
N TYR A 25 19.39 -8.96 -4.85
CA TYR A 25 19.56 -8.44 -3.49
C TYR A 25 18.44 -8.92 -2.55
N SER A 26 17.20 -8.80 -3.00
CA SER A 26 16.02 -9.23 -2.25
C SER A 26 16.06 -10.74 -1.96
N LEU A 27 16.49 -11.53 -2.94
CA LEU A 27 16.75 -12.96 -2.79
C LEU A 27 17.87 -13.22 -1.77
N GLY A 28 18.94 -12.43 -1.77
CA GLY A 28 20.01 -12.50 -0.78
C GLY A 28 19.49 -12.33 0.66
N ILE A 29 18.62 -11.34 0.90
CA ILE A 29 18.01 -11.11 2.21
C ILE A 29 17.19 -12.34 2.63
N MET A 30 16.36 -12.84 1.71
CA MET A 30 15.49 -13.99 1.96
C MET A 30 16.30 -15.27 2.22
N MET A 31 17.35 -15.56 1.44
CA MET A 31 18.22 -16.71 1.64
C MET A 31 18.90 -16.64 3.01
N PHE A 32 19.40 -15.48 3.41
CA PHE A 32 20.00 -15.30 4.73
C PHE A 32 19.00 -15.59 5.85
N GLU A 33 17.78 -15.06 5.73
CA GLU A 33 16.73 -15.26 6.72
C GLU A 33 16.28 -16.72 6.80
N MET A 34 16.09 -17.40 5.67
CA MET A 34 15.74 -18.82 5.65
C MET A 34 16.81 -19.70 6.31
N LEU A 35 18.09 -19.39 6.10
CA LEU A 35 19.21 -20.17 6.63
C LEU A 35 19.46 -19.92 8.12
N THR A 36 19.17 -18.71 8.62
CA THR A 36 19.51 -18.32 10.00
C THR A 36 18.30 -18.14 10.91
N GLY A 37 17.09 -17.97 10.35
CA GLY A 37 15.89 -17.54 11.05
C GLY A 37 15.90 -16.07 11.49
N LYS A 38 16.87 -15.28 11.00
CA LYS A 38 17.08 -13.87 11.39
C LYS A 38 17.41 -13.02 10.17
N MET A 39 17.05 -11.74 10.22
CA MET A 39 17.40 -10.81 9.15
C MET A 39 18.89 -10.46 9.16
N PRO A 40 19.51 -10.27 7.98
CA PRO A 40 20.91 -9.85 7.87
C PRO A 40 21.11 -8.39 8.32
N LEU A 41 20.07 -7.56 8.19
CA LEU A 41 20.07 -6.14 8.55
C LEU A 41 18.94 -5.87 9.54
N GLN A 42 19.15 -4.90 10.44
CA GLN A 42 18.14 -4.48 11.40
C GLN A 42 18.10 -2.96 11.47
N ALA A 43 16.94 -2.41 11.14
CA ALA A 43 16.63 -1.01 11.36
C ALA A 43 16.27 -0.75 12.83
N GLU A 44 16.62 0.43 13.34
CA GLU A 44 16.27 0.89 14.70
C GLU A 44 14.76 1.08 14.86
N THR A 45 14.07 1.46 13.78
CA THR A 45 12.61 1.62 13.72
C THR A 45 12.09 1.07 12.40
N HIS A 46 10.78 0.78 12.31
CA HIS A 46 10.15 0.37 11.04
C HIS A 46 9.93 1.53 10.05
N SER A 47 10.55 2.69 10.26
CA SER A 47 10.47 3.83 9.37
C SER A 47 11.32 3.62 8.11
N PHE A 48 10.92 4.24 7.00
CA PHE A 48 11.71 4.24 5.76
C PHE A 48 13.14 4.74 5.99
N GLY A 49 13.32 5.86 6.72
CA GLY A 49 14.64 6.44 6.96
C GLY A 49 15.58 5.51 7.73
N SER A 50 15.05 4.72 8.68
CA SER A 50 15.85 3.74 9.42
C SER A 50 16.23 2.54 8.55
N TRP A 51 15.32 2.04 7.72
CA TRP A 51 15.63 1.01 6.72
C TRP A 51 16.57 1.51 5.64
N TYR A 52 16.42 2.76 5.19
CA TYR A 52 17.32 3.38 4.21
C TYR A 52 18.74 3.37 4.72
N LYS A 53 18.95 3.80 5.97
CA LYS A 53 20.27 3.75 6.62
C LYS A 53 20.80 2.33 6.73
N ALA A 54 19.97 1.36 7.12
CA ALA A 54 20.35 -0.04 7.22
C ALA A 54 20.79 -0.61 5.85
N HIS A 55 19.99 -0.41 4.81
CA HIS A 55 20.31 -0.93 3.48
C HIS A 55 21.53 -0.26 2.86
N HIS A 56 21.79 1.03 3.10
CA HIS A 56 22.92 1.74 2.49
C HIS A 56 24.24 1.61 3.26
N TYR A 57 24.19 1.61 4.60
CA TYR A 57 25.40 1.80 5.41
C TYR A 57 25.70 0.66 6.37
N GLN A 58 24.70 -0.12 6.77
CA GLN A 58 24.93 -1.23 7.69
C GLN A 58 25.49 -2.44 6.93
N SER A 59 26.59 -2.99 7.44
CA SER A 59 27.11 -4.28 6.98
C SER A 59 26.17 -5.42 7.42
N PRO A 60 25.83 -6.37 6.52
CA PRO A 60 25.08 -7.56 6.91
C PRO A 60 25.73 -8.31 8.08
N ARG A 61 24.91 -8.86 8.97
CA ARG A 61 25.38 -9.78 10.01
C ARG A 61 26.07 -10.98 9.38
N SER A 62 27.06 -11.52 10.08
CA SER A 62 27.60 -12.83 9.73
C SER A 62 26.62 -13.94 10.11
N PHE A 63 26.66 -15.07 9.40
CA PHE A 63 25.83 -16.23 9.70
C PHE A 63 26.04 -16.74 11.13
N ILE A 64 27.30 -16.76 11.60
CA ILE A 64 27.67 -17.19 12.95
C ILE A 64 27.07 -16.28 14.02
N SER A 65 27.04 -14.95 13.79
CA SER A 65 26.44 -14.04 14.77
C SER A 65 24.91 -14.08 14.75
N ALA A 66 24.30 -14.35 13.59
CA ALA A 66 22.86 -14.49 13.46
C ALA A 66 22.34 -15.79 14.08
N ASN A 67 23.06 -16.91 13.88
CA ASN A 67 22.74 -18.20 14.46
C ASN A 67 24.02 -19.04 14.66
N PRO A 68 24.58 -19.10 15.88
CA PRO A 68 25.82 -19.84 16.14
C PRO A 68 25.74 -21.35 15.88
N ALA A 69 24.54 -21.92 15.87
CA ALA A 69 24.32 -23.34 15.61
C ALA A 69 24.28 -23.66 14.11
N VAL A 70 24.17 -22.66 13.24
CA VAL A 70 24.14 -22.88 11.79
C VAL A 70 25.51 -23.34 11.30
N ARG A 71 25.52 -24.41 10.50
CA ARG A 71 26.72 -24.94 9.84
C ARG A 71 26.48 -24.91 8.34
N LEU A 72 27.08 -23.93 7.66
CA LEU A 72 26.91 -23.74 6.22
C LEU A 72 28.24 -23.94 5.49
N PRO A 73 28.21 -24.46 4.25
CA PRO A 73 29.38 -24.45 3.40
C PRO A 73 29.83 -23.01 3.12
N LYS A 74 31.13 -22.73 3.21
CA LYS A 74 31.64 -21.36 3.04
C LYS A 74 31.27 -20.73 1.69
N ALA A 75 31.21 -21.54 0.63
CA ALA A 75 30.77 -21.10 -0.68
C ALA A 75 29.31 -20.61 -0.70
N LEU A 76 28.42 -21.22 0.09
CA LEU A 76 27.03 -20.76 0.23
C LEU A 76 26.97 -19.43 0.97
N GLU A 77 27.72 -19.28 2.06
CA GLU A 77 27.81 -18.01 2.78
C GLU A 77 28.29 -16.88 1.87
N ASN A 78 29.37 -17.13 1.11
CA ASN A 78 29.94 -16.13 0.21
C ASN A 78 28.95 -15.74 -0.89
N LEU A 79 28.19 -16.69 -1.44
CA LEU A 79 27.16 -16.40 -2.43
C LEU A 79 26.07 -15.49 -1.86
N VAL A 80 25.53 -15.83 -0.67
CA VAL A 80 24.48 -15.03 -0.04
C VAL A 80 25.00 -13.63 0.29
N MET A 81 26.21 -13.52 0.86
CA MET A 81 26.81 -12.22 1.16
C MET A 81 27.10 -11.40 -0.11
N GLY A 82 27.50 -12.05 -1.20
CA GLY A 82 27.68 -11.40 -2.51
C GLY A 82 26.37 -10.85 -3.10
N CYS A 83 25.24 -11.52 -2.86
CA CYS A 83 23.93 -10.97 -3.23
C CYS A 83 23.57 -9.71 -2.42
N LEU A 84 24.08 -9.60 -1.19
CA LEU A 84 23.81 -8.49 -0.26
C LEU A 84 24.75 -7.28 -0.44
N GLU A 85 25.62 -7.30 -1.45
CA GLU A 85 26.49 -6.19 -1.79
C GLU A 85 25.68 -4.91 -2.06
N LYS A 86 26.18 -3.78 -1.56
CA LYS A 86 25.43 -2.51 -1.64
C LYS A 86 25.37 -2.00 -3.08
N SER A 87 26.49 -2.09 -3.78
CA SER A 87 26.58 -1.74 -5.20
C SER A 87 26.06 -2.89 -6.08
N PRO A 88 25.10 -2.65 -7.00
CA PRO A 88 24.64 -3.67 -7.94
C PRO A 88 25.77 -4.29 -8.78
N ASN A 89 26.81 -3.52 -9.08
CA ASN A 89 27.96 -3.99 -9.88
C ASN A 89 28.83 -5.03 -9.16
N HIS A 90 28.71 -5.17 -7.83
CA HIS A 90 29.43 -6.17 -7.05
C HIS A 90 28.59 -7.42 -6.74
N ARG A 91 27.32 -7.42 -7.15
CA ARG A 91 26.43 -8.59 -7.02
C ARG A 91 26.65 -9.55 -8.19
N PRO A 92 26.15 -10.80 -8.12
CA PRO A 92 25.94 -11.60 -9.31
C PRO A 92 25.15 -10.80 -10.36
N GLN A 93 25.63 -10.79 -11.60
CA GLN A 93 25.03 -9.95 -12.65
C GLN A 93 23.78 -10.59 -13.26
N SER A 94 23.55 -11.87 -12.99
CA SER A 94 22.35 -12.59 -13.44
C SER A 94 21.96 -13.70 -12.46
N ILE A 95 20.70 -14.10 -12.50
CA ILE A 95 20.22 -15.25 -11.72
C ILE A 95 20.94 -16.55 -12.14
N THR A 96 21.37 -16.65 -13.40
CA THR A 96 22.14 -17.77 -13.92
C THR A 96 23.48 -17.93 -13.19
N GLU A 97 24.14 -16.84 -12.79
CA GLU A 97 25.37 -16.90 -11.99
C GLU A 97 25.11 -17.44 -10.58
N VAL A 98 23.99 -17.02 -9.96
CA VAL A 98 23.56 -17.54 -8.65
C VAL A 98 23.31 -19.05 -8.74
N LEU A 99 22.59 -19.49 -9.76
CA LEU A 99 22.29 -20.91 -9.99
C LEU A 99 23.57 -21.74 -10.21
N LYS A 100 24.50 -21.25 -11.04
CA LYS A 100 25.79 -21.91 -11.27
C LYS A 100 26.61 -22.07 -9.98
N ALA A 101 26.51 -21.12 -9.05
CA ALA A 101 27.18 -21.20 -7.75
C ALA A 101 26.48 -22.19 -6.79
N LEU A 102 25.15 -22.34 -6.88
CA LEU A 102 24.36 -23.26 -6.05
C LEU A 102 24.41 -24.70 -6.52
N GLU A 103 24.49 -24.94 -7.82
CA GLU A 103 24.44 -26.29 -8.42
C GLU A 103 25.45 -27.29 -7.83
N PRO A 104 26.76 -26.99 -7.69
CA PRO A 104 27.71 -27.93 -7.09
C PRO A 104 27.45 -28.15 -5.59
N LEU A 105 26.86 -27.18 -4.90
CA LEU A 105 26.47 -27.31 -3.49
C LEU A 105 25.26 -28.23 -3.36
N ALA A 106 24.26 -28.04 -4.22
CA ALA A 106 23.10 -28.93 -4.27
C ALA A 106 23.57 -30.37 -4.52
N GLN A 107 24.36 -30.63 -5.56
CA GLN A 107 24.87 -31.97 -5.87
C GLN A 107 25.64 -32.61 -4.71
N ARG A 108 26.45 -31.83 -3.98
CA ARG A 108 27.27 -32.33 -2.86
C ARG A 108 26.47 -32.59 -1.59
N TYR A 109 25.40 -31.82 -1.33
CA TYR A 109 24.58 -31.91 -0.13
C TYR A 109 23.20 -32.55 -0.38
N SER A 110 22.94 -33.03 -1.60
CA SER A 110 21.78 -33.86 -1.97
C SER A 110 21.87 -35.28 -1.40
N GLY A 111 22.03 -35.39 -0.08
CA GLY A 111 21.85 -36.64 0.68
C GLY A 111 20.40 -37.07 0.82
N ASN A 112 19.43 -36.19 0.47
CA ASN A 112 18.02 -36.51 0.34
C ASN A 112 17.60 -36.39 -1.12
N GLN A 113 17.80 -37.47 -1.88
CA GLN A 113 17.45 -37.56 -3.30
C GLN A 113 15.99 -37.18 -3.59
N GLU A 114 15.06 -37.37 -2.63
CA GLU A 114 13.65 -36.97 -2.78
C GLU A 114 13.44 -35.46 -2.98
N ILE A 115 14.17 -34.59 -2.27
CA ILE A 115 13.97 -33.13 -2.38
C ILE A 115 14.58 -32.63 -3.69
N SER A 116 15.77 -33.14 -4.04
CA SER A 116 16.45 -32.78 -5.28
C SER A 116 15.70 -33.28 -6.51
N GLN A 117 15.09 -34.48 -6.45
CA GLN A 117 14.23 -35.01 -7.51
C GLN A 117 12.97 -34.16 -7.67
N ARG A 118 12.27 -33.83 -6.58
CA ARG A 118 11.09 -32.96 -6.64
C ARG A 118 11.40 -31.57 -7.20
N LEU A 119 12.52 -30.96 -6.80
CA LEU A 119 12.95 -29.66 -7.33
C LEU A 119 13.35 -29.75 -8.81
N SER A 120 14.07 -30.81 -9.21
CA SER A 120 14.44 -31.02 -10.61
C SER A 120 13.24 -31.30 -11.50
N GLU A 121 12.22 -32.01 -11.03
CA GLU A 121 10.96 -32.22 -11.75
C GLU A 121 10.16 -30.92 -11.90
N VAL A 122 10.15 -30.05 -10.89
CA VAL A 122 9.48 -28.74 -10.92
C VAL A 122 10.20 -27.76 -11.85
N LEU A 123 11.53 -27.82 -11.94
CA LEU A 123 12.31 -26.93 -12.81
C LEU A 123 12.37 -27.44 -14.27
N SER A 124 12.35 -28.75 -14.50
CA SER A 124 12.46 -29.37 -15.83
C SER A 124 11.14 -29.46 -16.60
N LYS A 125 9.98 -29.52 -15.91
CA LYS A 125 8.66 -29.46 -16.56
C LYS A 125 8.31 -28.06 -17.08
N GLY A 126 9.25 -27.11 -17.01
CA GLY A 126 8.91 -25.69 -16.88
C GLY A 126 8.17 -25.48 -15.56
N LEU A 127 8.10 -24.22 -15.10
CA LEU A 127 7.06 -23.91 -14.11
C LEU A 127 5.75 -24.49 -14.66
N PRO A 128 5.04 -25.39 -13.94
CA PRO A 128 3.68 -25.71 -14.34
C PRO A 128 3.01 -24.37 -14.58
N PRO A 129 2.29 -24.16 -15.71
CA PRO A 129 1.57 -22.91 -15.91
C PRO A 129 0.81 -22.72 -14.63
N VAL A 130 1.19 -21.70 -13.84
CA VAL A 130 0.82 -21.58 -12.43
C VAL A 130 -0.62 -22.00 -12.39
N GLU A 131 -0.87 -23.22 -11.87
CA GLU A 131 -2.23 -23.71 -11.84
C GLU A 131 -2.87 -22.66 -10.98
N ALA A 132 -3.72 -21.86 -11.62
CA ALA A 132 -4.45 -20.85 -10.96
C ALA A 132 -5.41 -21.61 -10.05
N LYS A 133 -4.92 -22.12 -8.90
CA LYS A 133 -5.53 -21.74 -7.64
C LYS A 133 -5.77 -20.28 -7.84
N ALA A 134 -7.03 -19.94 -8.11
CA ALA A 134 -7.46 -18.57 -8.29
C ALA A 134 -6.75 -17.80 -7.20
N VAL A 135 -5.66 -17.12 -7.57
CA VAL A 135 -5.03 -16.15 -6.69
C VAL A 135 -6.18 -15.22 -6.53
N ALA A 136 -6.83 -15.25 -5.37
CA ALA A 136 -8.00 -14.44 -5.10
C ALA A 136 -7.61 -13.07 -5.62
N VAL A 137 -8.23 -12.66 -6.72
CA VAL A 137 -7.84 -11.44 -7.40
C VAL A 137 -8.03 -10.42 -6.32
N ASP A 138 -6.93 -9.79 -5.87
CA ASP A 138 -7.01 -8.79 -4.83
C ASP A 138 -8.13 -7.83 -5.21
N ALA A 139 -9.01 -7.48 -4.28
CA ALA A 139 -10.22 -6.69 -4.54
C ALA A 139 -9.87 -5.41 -5.32
N VAL A 140 -8.65 -4.88 -5.12
CA VAL A 140 -8.04 -3.77 -5.86
C VAL A 140 -7.84 -4.07 -7.36
N THR A 141 -7.30 -5.25 -7.69
CA THR A 141 -7.03 -5.67 -9.06
C THR A 141 -8.32 -5.95 -9.83
N GLU A 142 -9.32 -6.49 -9.14
CA GLU A 142 -10.67 -6.63 -9.70
C GLU A 142 -11.32 -5.27 -9.88
N ALA A 143 -11.30 -4.41 -8.86
CA ALA A 143 -11.83 -3.05 -8.88
C ALA A 143 -11.31 -2.26 -10.08
N ARG A 144 -10.00 -2.32 -10.38
CA ARG A 144 -9.42 -1.62 -11.54
C ARG A 144 -9.98 -2.10 -12.87
N ARG A 145 -10.33 -3.39 -12.97
CA ARG A 145 -10.92 -3.97 -14.19
C ARG A 145 -12.38 -3.56 -14.37
N VAL A 146 -13.18 -3.61 -13.30
CA VAL A 146 -14.62 -3.39 -13.36
C VAL A 146 -15.02 -1.91 -13.29
N ALA A 147 -14.22 -1.06 -12.63
CA ALA A 147 -14.57 0.34 -12.43
C ALA A 147 -14.57 1.12 -13.75
N ARG A 148 -15.72 1.76 -14.04
CA ARG A 148 -15.95 2.65 -15.17
C ARG A 148 -16.65 3.90 -14.68
N TRP A 149 -16.20 5.07 -15.12
CA TRP A 149 -16.81 6.33 -14.68
C TRP A 149 -18.32 6.33 -14.99
N PRO A 150 -19.20 6.60 -14.00
CA PRO A 150 -20.64 6.54 -14.24
C PRO A 150 -21.08 7.61 -15.24
N LYS A 151 -21.86 7.21 -16.26
CA LYS A 151 -22.40 8.13 -17.27
C LYS A 151 -23.29 9.24 -16.70
N SER A 152 -23.85 9.03 -15.50
CA SER A 152 -24.66 10.01 -14.78
C SER A 152 -23.84 11.12 -14.10
N LYS A 153 -22.51 10.98 -14.05
CA LYS A 153 -21.61 11.92 -13.39
C LYS A 153 -20.90 12.80 -14.44
N PRO A 154 -20.74 14.10 -14.17
CA PRO A 154 -20.01 14.97 -15.09
C PRO A 154 -18.53 14.59 -15.14
N ILE A 155 -17.90 14.87 -16.28
CA ILE A 155 -16.44 14.82 -16.43
C ILE A 155 -15.89 16.14 -15.88
N ALA A 156 -15.54 16.16 -14.61
CA ALA A 156 -15.05 17.33 -13.89
C ALA A 156 -14.28 16.89 -12.64
N GLU A 157 -13.51 17.81 -12.05
CA GLU A 157 -12.77 17.57 -10.79
C GLU A 157 -13.73 17.40 -9.60
N ILE A 158 -14.33 16.22 -9.49
CA ILE A 158 -15.31 15.87 -8.46
C ILE A 158 -14.87 14.65 -7.68
N VAL A 159 -15.45 14.52 -6.49
CA VAL A 159 -15.35 13.31 -5.67
C VAL A 159 -16.72 12.89 -5.18
N PHE A 160 -16.99 11.59 -5.20
CA PHE A 160 -18.20 11.02 -4.61
C PHE A 160 -17.97 9.59 -4.09
N PRO A 161 -18.73 9.18 -3.06
CA PRO A 161 -18.69 7.80 -2.57
C PRO A 161 -19.54 6.90 -3.45
N GLN A 162 -19.11 5.66 -3.66
CA GLN A 162 -19.91 4.62 -4.31
C GLN A 162 -19.47 3.24 -3.82
N PRO A 163 -20.39 2.32 -3.50
CA PRO A 163 -20.05 0.91 -3.31
C PRO A 163 -19.53 0.30 -4.62
N LEU A 164 -18.51 -0.55 -4.53
CA LEU A 164 -18.05 -1.33 -5.67
C LEU A 164 -18.19 -2.81 -5.36
N GLU A 165 -18.96 -3.52 -6.18
CA GLU A 165 -19.09 -4.96 -6.08
C GLU A 165 -17.84 -5.65 -6.62
N THR A 166 -17.32 -6.59 -5.85
CA THR A 166 -16.19 -7.45 -6.22
C THR A 166 -16.55 -8.90 -5.92
N SER A 167 -15.78 -9.84 -6.46
CA SER A 167 -15.90 -11.27 -6.13
C SER A 167 -15.77 -11.56 -4.62
N GLN A 168 -15.16 -10.66 -3.85
CA GLN A 168 -14.98 -10.75 -2.39
C GLN A 168 -16.08 -9.98 -1.60
N GLY A 169 -17.08 -9.46 -2.31
CA GLY A 169 -18.17 -8.63 -1.78
C GLY A 169 -17.98 -7.14 -2.03
N ALA A 170 -18.99 -6.36 -1.65
CA ALA A 170 -18.97 -4.91 -1.76
C ALA A 170 -17.84 -4.27 -0.93
N ILE A 171 -17.16 -3.28 -1.51
CA ILE A 171 -16.15 -2.46 -0.84
C ILE A 171 -16.54 -0.97 -0.89
N ALA A 172 -16.16 -0.22 0.15
CA ALA A 172 -16.34 1.23 0.17
C ALA A 172 -15.32 1.92 -0.73
N THR A 173 -15.79 2.70 -1.71
CA THR A 173 -14.89 3.42 -2.62
C THR A 173 -15.20 4.91 -2.75
N LEU A 174 -14.15 5.71 -2.91
CA LEU A 174 -14.20 7.12 -3.33
C LEU A 174 -13.77 7.23 -4.78
N TRP A 175 -14.65 7.78 -5.61
CA TRP A 175 -14.40 8.00 -7.02
C TRP A 175 -13.99 9.44 -7.21
N VAL A 176 -12.79 9.65 -7.75
CA VAL A 176 -12.19 10.96 -7.89
C VAL A 176 -11.75 11.14 -9.33
N MET A 177 -12.09 12.28 -9.91
CA MET A 177 -11.56 12.66 -11.21
C MET A 177 -10.60 13.83 -11.07
N LEU A 178 -9.41 13.69 -11.64
CA LEU A 178 -8.30 14.63 -11.55
C LEU A 178 -7.64 14.77 -12.93
N PRO A 179 -6.89 15.86 -13.20
CA PRO A 179 -6.01 15.90 -14.36
C PRO A 179 -5.00 14.75 -14.34
N GLN A 180 -4.74 14.11 -15.47
CA GLN A 180 -3.81 12.98 -15.61
C GLN A 180 -2.45 13.27 -14.99
N LYS A 181 -1.92 14.48 -15.22
CA LYS A 181 -0.63 14.94 -14.66
C LYS A 181 -0.60 14.91 -13.13
N GLU A 182 -1.71 15.24 -12.47
CA GLU A 182 -1.80 15.19 -11.01
C GLU A 182 -1.81 13.75 -10.50
N ILE A 183 -2.50 12.84 -11.22
CA ILE A 183 -2.51 11.41 -10.91
C ILE A 183 -1.10 10.83 -11.05
N GLU A 184 -0.37 11.19 -12.11
CA GLU A 184 1.01 10.77 -12.32
C GLU A 184 1.94 11.25 -11.21
N HIS A 185 1.81 12.51 -10.77
CA HIS A 185 2.56 13.01 -9.62
C HIS A 185 2.27 12.20 -8.33
N LEU A 186 1.01 11.85 -8.10
CA LEU A 186 0.63 10.97 -6.98
C LEU A 186 1.22 9.56 -7.13
N GLN A 187 1.44 9.07 -8.35
CA GLN A 187 2.00 7.74 -8.60
C GLN A 187 3.53 7.68 -8.49
N VAL A 188 4.23 8.64 -9.09
CA VAL A 188 5.70 8.70 -9.14
C VAL A 188 6.26 8.98 -7.75
N ASN A 189 5.64 9.89 -7.00
CA ASN A 189 6.14 10.36 -5.72
C ASN A 189 5.40 9.77 -4.51
N LYS A 190 4.91 8.53 -4.61
CA LYS A 190 4.19 7.83 -3.52
C LYS A 190 4.87 7.90 -2.16
N LEU A 191 6.20 7.99 -2.12
CA LEU A 191 7.00 8.07 -0.89
C LEU A 191 6.86 9.40 -0.14
N TYR A 192 6.54 10.49 -0.85
CA TYR A 192 6.39 11.83 -0.28
C TYR A 192 4.93 12.24 -0.10
N ASN A 193 4.00 11.47 -0.65
CA ASN A 193 2.58 11.71 -0.47
C ASN A 193 2.21 11.48 1.00
N ARG A 194 1.81 12.55 1.67
CA ARG A 194 1.22 12.52 3.00
C ARG A 194 -0.29 12.42 2.83
N ILE A 195 -0.88 11.41 3.47
CA ILE A 195 -2.32 11.20 3.45
C ILE A 195 -2.88 11.54 4.83
N TYR A 196 -3.90 12.40 4.85
CA TYR A 196 -4.77 12.57 6.00
C TYR A 196 -6.11 11.95 5.70
N LYS A 197 -6.67 11.26 6.68
CA LYS A 197 -7.96 10.60 6.60
C LYS A 197 -8.67 10.83 7.91
N ASN A 198 -9.95 11.20 7.85
CA ASN A 198 -10.75 11.40 9.05
C ASN A 198 -12.23 11.31 8.73
N PHE A 199 -13.03 11.07 9.76
CA PHE A 199 -14.47 11.13 9.70
C PHE A 199 -14.98 12.08 10.78
N LEU A 200 -15.88 12.99 10.41
CA LEU A 200 -16.58 13.87 11.33
C LEU A 200 -18.07 13.54 11.27
N CYS A 201 -18.76 13.59 12.40
CA CYS A 201 -20.20 13.33 12.44
C CYS A 201 -20.94 14.51 13.07
N SER A 202 -22.10 14.83 12.52
CA SER A 202 -23.07 15.75 13.09
C SER A 202 -24.40 15.02 13.21
N MET A 203 -24.87 14.82 14.44
CA MET A 203 -26.14 14.13 14.71
C MET A 203 -27.36 15.07 14.70
N SER A 204 -27.13 16.38 14.64
CA SER A 204 -28.14 17.42 14.67
C SER A 204 -27.65 18.64 13.88
N PRO A 205 -28.50 19.28 13.05
CA PRO A 205 -29.95 19.10 12.93
C PRO A 205 -30.38 17.86 12.13
N HIS A 206 -29.47 17.26 11.35
CA HIS A 206 -29.72 16.04 10.58
C HIS A 206 -28.51 15.09 10.67
N PRO A 207 -28.67 13.80 10.99
CA PRO A 207 -27.56 12.85 11.09
C PRO A 207 -26.75 12.73 9.80
N MET A 208 -25.48 13.14 9.82
CA MET A 208 -24.60 13.18 8.67
C MET A 208 -23.14 12.93 9.05
N VAL A 209 -22.45 12.16 8.23
CA VAL A 209 -20.99 11.95 8.32
C VAL A 209 -20.28 12.67 7.19
N LEU A 210 -19.24 13.43 7.52
CA LEU A 210 -18.28 13.97 6.58
C LEU A 210 -17.06 13.04 6.54
N TRP A 211 -16.84 12.42 5.39
CA TRP A 211 -15.68 11.60 5.08
C TRP A 211 -14.62 12.45 4.38
N ILE A 212 -13.43 12.50 4.99
CA ILE A 212 -12.33 13.36 4.58
C ILE A 212 -11.14 12.49 4.19
N THR A 213 -10.61 12.72 3.00
CA THR A 213 -9.29 12.25 2.59
C THR A 213 -8.53 13.43 2.00
N ALA A 214 -7.28 13.65 2.38
CA ALA A 214 -6.46 14.69 1.78
C ALA A 214 -5.10 14.16 1.38
N PHE A 215 -4.66 14.52 0.17
CA PHE A 215 -3.34 14.19 -0.35
C PHE A 215 -2.47 15.44 -0.37
N TYR A 216 -1.27 15.33 0.15
CA TYR A 216 -0.31 16.42 0.13
C TYR A 216 1.05 15.92 -0.29
N ASN A 217 1.69 16.60 -1.24
CA ASN A 217 3.04 16.29 -1.66
C ASN A 217 3.91 17.54 -1.56
N PRO A 218 4.76 17.64 -0.53
CA PRO A 218 5.54 18.86 -0.27
C PRO A 218 6.51 19.23 -1.42
N LEU A 219 6.90 18.28 -2.28
CA LEU A 219 7.80 18.54 -3.40
C LEU A 219 7.14 19.28 -4.58
N HIS A 220 5.81 19.21 -4.68
CA HIS A 220 5.04 19.83 -5.77
C HIS A 220 3.99 20.83 -5.29
N SER A 221 3.79 20.98 -3.97
CA SER A 221 2.72 21.79 -3.40
C SER A 221 2.96 23.30 -3.38
N GLN A 222 4.07 23.83 -3.92
CA GLN A 222 4.34 25.29 -3.89
C GLN A 222 3.27 26.16 -4.58
N GLU A 223 2.34 25.59 -5.37
CA GLU A 223 1.29 26.37 -6.05
C GLU A 223 -0.17 26.07 -5.61
N LYS A 224 -0.50 24.91 -5.02
CA LYS A 224 -1.92 24.51 -4.80
C LYS A 224 -2.30 23.89 -3.44
N GLY A 225 -1.35 23.65 -2.53
CA GLY A 225 -1.64 23.05 -1.21
C GLY A 225 -2.18 21.61 -1.28
N PRO A 226 -2.74 21.04 -0.18
CA PRO A 226 -3.30 19.69 -0.16
C PRO A 226 -4.56 19.57 -1.01
N ARG A 227 -4.70 18.45 -1.71
CA ARG A 227 -5.94 18.06 -2.39
C ARG A 227 -6.92 17.47 -1.39
N TRP A 228 -7.95 18.23 -1.04
CA TRP A 228 -9.00 17.79 -0.11
C TRP A 228 -10.16 17.11 -0.84
N LEU A 229 -10.36 15.83 -0.54
CA LEU A 229 -11.52 15.05 -0.94
C LEU A 229 -12.52 15.01 0.22
N ARG A 230 -13.73 15.51 -0.02
CA ARG A 230 -14.79 15.59 0.97
C ARG A 230 -16.07 14.99 0.44
N CYS A 231 -16.65 14.06 1.19
CA CYS A 231 -17.92 13.43 0.87
C CYS A 231 -18.84 13.46 2.07
N TYR A 232 -20.13 13.70 1.83
CA TYR A 232 -21.13 13.76 2.88
C TYR A 232 -22.04 12.55 2.75
N LEU A 233 -22.13 11.76 3.81
CA LEU A 233 -22.95 10.56 3.90
C LEU A 233 -24.16 10.89 4.78
N ASP A 234 -25.34 10.90 4.17
CA ASP A 234 -26.59 11.09 4.88
C ASP A 234 -26.98 9.78 5.58
N LEU A 235 -26.91 9.77 6.92
CA LEU A 235 -27.20 8.59 7.72
C LEU A 235 -28.70 8.23 7.76
N LYS A 236 -29.59 9.06 7.23
CA LYS A 236 -31.01 8.73 7.04
C LYS A 236 -31.29 8.15 5.66
N SER A 237 -30.33 8.23 4.73
CA SER A 237 -30.43 7.63 3.40
C SER A 237 -29.92 6.19 3.39
N ALA A 238 -30.52 5.33 2.56
CA ALA A 238 -30.07 3.95 2.38
C ALA A 238 -28.61 3.88 1.91
N HIS A 239 -28.24 4.74 0.95
CA HIS A 239 -26.88 4.81 0.42
C HIS A 239 -25.85 5.25 1.47
N GLY A 240 -26.16 6.26 2.30
CA GLY A 240 -25.24 6.70 3.35
C GLY A 240 -25.06 5.65 4.43
N GLN A 241 -26.12 4.94 4.81
CA GLN A 241 -26.05 3.81 5.74
C GLN A 241 -25.21 2.66 5.21
N GLU A 242 -25.42 2.28 3.95
CA GLU A 242 -24.62 1.25 3.28
C GLU A 242 -23.14 1.61 3.27
N MET A 243 -22.79 2.84 2.86
CA MET A 243 -21.40 3.29 2.83
C MET A 243 -20.75 3.28 4.22
N VAL A 244 -21.43 3.79 5.24
CA VAL A 244 -20.89 3.79 6.62
C VAL A 244 -20.73 2.37 7.15
N ARG A 245 -21.65 1.47 6.84
CA ARG A 245 -21.52 0.05 7.18
C ARG A 245 -20.30 -0.57 6.51
N LEU A 246 -20.11 -0.35 5.21
CA LEU A 246 -18.94 -0.86 4.48
C LEU A 246 -17.62 -0.31 5.06
N LEU A 247 -17.59 0.97 5.42
CA LEU A 247 -16.43 1.61 6.07
C LEU A 247 -16.18 1.10 7.50
N GLY A 248 -17.22 0.68 8.21
CA GLY A 248 -17.10 0.09 9.54
C GLY A 248 -16.68 -1.38 9.52
N ASP A 249 -17.14 -2.14 8.51
CA ASP A 249 -16.90 -3.58 8.40
C ASP A 249 -15.53 -3.89 7.80
N LYS A 250 -15.10 -3.10 6.81
CA LYS A 250 -13.81 -3.25 6.14
C LYS A 250 -12.83 -2.24 6.76
N LYS A 251 -11.68 -2.72 7.27
CA LYS A 251 -10.63 -1.88 7.89
C LYS A 251 -9.86 -1.01 6.90
N GLU A 252 -10.42 -0.77 5.72
CA GLU A 252 -9.85 0.04 4.66
C GLU A 252 -10.93 0.46 3.66
N TYR A 253 -10.65 1.53 2.92
CA TYR A 253 -11.43 1.97 1.78
C TYR A 253 -10.52 2.25 0.59
N HIS A 254 -11.11 2.34 -0.59
CA HIS A 254 -10.33 2.51 -1.82
C HIS A 254 -10.65 3.84 -2.50
N VAL A 255 -9.61 4.57 -2.91
CA VAL A 255 -9.75 5.78 -3.72
C VAL A 255 -9.39 5.44 -5.15
N LEU A 256 -10.39 5.52 -6.04
CA LEU A 256 -10.25 5.29 -7.47
C LEU A 256 -10.07 6.62 -8.19
N LEU A 257 -8.93 6.79 -8.85
CA LEU A 257 -8.58 7.98 -9.61
C LEU A 257 -8.86 7.75 -11.09
N PHE A 258 -9.61 8.68 -11.69
CA PHE A 258 -9.93 8.76 -13.10
C PHE A 258 -9.34 10.02 -13.69
N ALA A 259 -8.79 9.93 -14.89
CA ALA A 259 -8.23 11.07 -15.58
C ALA A 259 -9.34 11.83 -16.33
N LEU A 260 -9.30 13.16 -16.31
CA LEU A 260 -10.18 13.99 -17.15
C LEU A 260 -10.00 13.68 -18.65
N GLU A 261 -8.76 13.39 -19.03
CA GLU A 261 -8.31 13.12 -20.39
C GLU A 261 -8.70 11.71 -20.86
N ASN A 262 -8.95 10.78 -19.93
CA ASN A 262 -9.37 9.41 -20.24
C ASN A 262 -10.31 8.87 -19.14
N PRO A 263 -11.59 9.30 -19.14
CA PRO A 263 -12.54 9.00 -18.07
C PRO A 263 -13.01 7.54 -18.07
N ASP A 264 -12.85 6.82 -19.18
CA ASP A 264 -13.39 5.47 -19.34
C ASP A 264 -12.62 4.40 -18.56
N ARG A 265 -11.42 4.71 -18.06
CA ARG A 265 -10.59 3.75 -17.34
C ARG A 265 -10.08 4.32 -16.03
N CYS A 266 -10.12 3.49 -14.98
CA CYS A 266 -9.50 3.83 -13.72
C CYS A 266 -7.97 3.88 -13.89
N ALA A 267 -7.39 5.07 -13.72
CA ALA A 267 -5.97 5.32 -13.87
C ALA A 267 -5.18 4.77 -12.68
N HIS A 268 -5.69 4.95 -11.46
CA HIS A 268 -5.03 4.50 -10.24
C HIS A 268 -6.01 4.11 -9.13
N ILE A 269 -5.60 3.19 -8.26
CA ILE A 269 -6.33 2.86 -7.03
C ILE A 269 -5.37 2.97 -5.83
N MET A 270 -5.84 3.59 -4.76
CA MET A 270 -5.15 3.66 -3.48
C MET A 270 -6.00 3.02 -2.38
N SER A 271 -5.42 2.07 -1.64
CA SER A 271 -6.05 1.50 -0.45
C SER A 271 -5.66 2.34 0.77
N ILE A 272 -6.66 2.81 1.51
CA ILE A 272 -6.49 3.68 2.67
C ILE A 272 -7.00 2.93 3.91
N PRO A 273 -6.13 2.56 4.86
CA PRO A 273 -6.54 1.82 6.04
C PRO A 273 -7.32 2.72 7.00
N ILE A 274 -8.35 2.17 7.64
CA ILE A 274 -9.15 2.82 8.68
C ILE A 274 -8.72 2.23 10.04
N GLN A 275 -8.53 3.08 11.04
CA GLN A 275 -8.16 2.61 12.38
C GLN A 275 -9.34 1.89 13.03
N SER A 276 -9.07 0.86 13.84
CA SER A 276 -10.13 0.04 14.46
C SER A 276 -11.14 0.87 15.27
N PHE A 277 -10.68 1.91 15.99
CA PHE A 277 -11.60 2.76 16.74
C PHE A 277 -12.52 3.59 15.82
N GLN A 278 -12.01 4.04 14.66
CA GLN A 278 -12.81 4.79 13.68
C GLN A 278 -13.87 3.87 13.05
N CYS A 279 -13.54 2.60 12.82
CA CYS A 279 -14.51 1.58 12.37
C CYS A 279 -15.65 1.44 13.38
N SER A 280 -15.32 1.29 14.68
CA SER A 280 -16.32 1.21 15.75
C SER A 280 -17.16 2.49 15.88
N GLN A 281 -16.55 3.66 15.75
CA GLN A 281 -17.26 4.95 15.77
C GLN A 281 -18.26 5.05 14.60
N LEU A 282 -17.86 4.66 13.39
CA LEU A 282 -18.74 4.66 12.22
C LEU A 282 -19.95 3.75 12.42
N GLN A 283 -19.74 2.55 12.98
CA GLN A 283 -20.82 1.62 13.31
C GLN A 283 -21.75 2.19 14.39
N GLU A 284 -21.20 2.81 15.44
CA GLU A 284 -21.98 3.46 16.49
C GLU A 284 -22.82 4.61 15.92
N TRP A 285 -22.26 5.44 15.03
CA TRP A 285 -23.00 6.51 14.37
C TRP A 285 -24.11 5.98 13.47
N ALA A 286 -23.86 4.90 12.72
CA ALA A 286 -24.88 4.25 11.91
C ALA A 286 -26.07 3.78 12.77
N ILE A 287 -25.81 3.15 13.92
CA ILE A 287 -26.85 2.64 14.84
C ILE A 287 -27.60 3.79 15.52
N THR A 288 -26.87 4.74 16.11
CA THR A 288 -27.45 5.82 16.92
C THR A 288 -28.19 6.88 16.11
N SER A 289 -27.93 6.97 14.81
CA SER A 289 -28.64 7.89 13.90
C SER A 289 -30.04 7.41 13.51
N GLN A 290 -30.30 6.11 13.53
CA GLN A 290 -31.59 5.52 13.12
C GLN A 290 -32.77 6.00 13.97
N PRO A 291 -32.74 5.91 15.32
CA PRO A 291 -33.88 6.33 16.14
C PRO A 291 -34.02 7.86 16.23
N ARG A 292 -33.03 8.64 15.79
CA ARG A 292 -33.08 10.10 15.86
C ARG A 292 -33.93 10.68 14.73
N ALA A 293 -34.83 11.59 15.09
CA ALA A 293 -35.57 12.40 14.13
C ALA A 293 -34.69 13.52 13.57
N SER A 294 -34.86 13.84 12.29
CA SER A 294 -34.24 15.00 11.68
C SER A 294 -34.98 16.27 12.13
N LEU A 295 -34.26 17.16 12.80
CA LEU A 295 -34.77 18.45 13.28
C LEU A 295 -34.61 19.58 12.25
N GLY A 296 -33.92 19.31 11.13
CA GLY A 296 -33.72 20.25 10.04
C GLY A 296 -33.24 19.57 8.77
N GLN A 297 -32.95 20.37 7.74
CA GLN A 297 -32.53 19.87 6.44
C GLN A 297 -31.08 19.34 6.46
N PRO A 298 -30.75 18.31 5.66
CA PRO A 298 -29.38 17.78 5.53
C PRO A 298 -28.33 18.84 5.16
N SER A 299 -28.74 19.87 4.40
CA SER A 299 -27.88 21.01 3.99
C SER A 299 -27.29 21.77 5.18
N LEU A 300 -28.01 21.85 6.31
CA LEU A 300 -27.54 22.54 7.52
C LEU A 300 -26.39 21.76 8.17
N SER A 301 -26.54 20.45 8.36
CA SER A 301 -25.47 19.59 8.87
C SER A 301 -24.25 19.59 7.97
N LYS A 302 -24.46 19.63 6.64
CA LYS A 302 -23.38 19.79 5.66
C LYS A 302 -22.59 21.07 5.89
N THR A 303 -23.28 22.21 6.08
CA THR A 303 -22.64 23.50 6.37
C THR A 303 -21.88 23.50 7.69
N LEU A 304 -22.43 22.90 8.74
CA LEU A 304 -21.75 22.76 10.03
C LEU A 304 -20.46 21.92 9.90
N LEU A 305 -20.55 20.76 9.27
CA LEU A 305 -19.40 19.88 9.03
C LEU A 305 -18.35 20.56 8.14
N GLN A 306 -18.78 21.34 7.16
CA GLN A 306 -17.88 22.13 6.33
C GLN A 306 -17.13 23.17 7.17
N ALA A 307 -17.82 23.90 8.04
CA ALA A 307 -17.19 24.88 8.93
C ALA A 307 -16.17 24.23 9.88
N GLU A 308 -16.48 23.05 10.43
CA GLU A 308 -15.54 22.29 11.26
C GLU A 308 -14.30 21.83 10.48
N LEU A 309 -14.47 21.38 9.24
CA LEU A 309 -13.34 21.03 8.38
C LEU A 309 -12.44 22.25 8.11
N GLU A 310 -13.01 23.41 7.77
CA GLU A 310 -12.22 24.63 7.51
C GLU A 310 -11.39 25.05 8.75
N LYS A 311 -11.91 24.87 9.97
CA LYS A 311 -11.15 25.10 11.21
C LYS A 311 -9.99 24.12 11.38
N LEU A 312 -10.12 22.89 10.89
CA LEU A 312 -9.10 21.85 11.01
C LEU A 312 -7.98 21.99 9.96
N LYS A 313 -8.28 22.49 8.76
CA LYS A 313 -7.33 22.53 7.65
C LYS A 313 -5.97 23.15 7.99
N PRO A 314 -5.86 24.31 8.67
CA PRO A 314 -4.56 24.91 8.97
C PRO A 314 -3.71 24.02 9.89
N LYS A 315 -4.34 23.38 10.89
CA LYS A 315 -3.67 22.47 11.81
C LYS A 315 -3.18 21.22 11.09
N VAL A 316 -4.02 20.65 10.22
CA VAL A 316 -3.65 19.47 9.42
C VAL A 316 -2.55 19.82 8.44
N LEU A 317 -2.59 20.98 7.79
CA LEU A 317 -1.54 21.43 6.88
C LEU A 317 -0.19 21.59 7.62
N ALA A 318 -0.17 22.28 8.76
CA ALA A 318 1.04 22.42 9.56
C ALA A 318 1.60 21.06 10.01
N ALA A 319 0.73 20.13 10.40
CA ALA A 319 1.12 18.76 10.74
C ALA A 319 1.69 18.02 9.51
N MET A 320 1.01 18.12 8.37
CA MET A 320 1.42 17.61 7.07
C MET A 320 2.69 18.27 6.51
N GLU A 321 3.15 19.40 7.03
CA GLU A 321 4.43 20.01 6.61
C GLU A 321 5.58 19.57 7.54
N THR A 322 5.30 19.42 8.83
CA THR A 322 6.30 19.14 9.86
C THR A 322 6.63 17.65 10.07
N SER A 323 5.71 16.72 9.78
CA SER A 323 5.91 15.29 10.08
C SER A 323 6.01 14.39 8.83
N PRO A 324 7.08 13.59 8.67
CA PRO A 324 7.31 12.77 7.48
C PRO A 324 6.45 11.48 7.38
N THR A 325 5.45 11.26 8.24
CA THR A 325 4.67 10.02 8.30
C THR A 325 3.16 10.24 8.31
N ASN A 326 2.42 9.35 7.64
CA ASN A 326 0.96 9.32 7.52
C ASN A 326 0.24 9.61 8.86
N PHE A 327 -0.68 10.56 8.85
CA PHE A 327 -1.46 10.94 10.03
C PHE A 327 -2.67 10.02 10.21
N LEU A 328 -2.84 9.59 11.48
CA LEU A 328 -3.97 8.83 12.08
C LEU A 328 -4.78 7.98 11.10
#